data_AF-A0A252DS70-F1
#
_entry.id   AF-A0A252DS70-F1
#
_cell.length_a   1.000
_cell.length_b   1.000
_cell.length_c   1.000
_cell.angle_alpha   90.00
_cell.angle_beta   90.00
_cell.angle_gamma   90.00
#
_symmetry.space_group_name_H-M   'P 1'
#
loop_
_entity.id
_entity.type
_entity.pdbx_description
1 polymer ?
#
loop_
_entity_poly.entity_id
_entity_poly.type
_entity_poly.pdbx_seq_one_letter_code
_entity_poly.pdbx_strand_id
1 'polypeptide(L)'
;MDCKTATLVYQTENHLEKIREIFPEAWKFLEEQSFAYIQGKKDNFDSAVKDLVGETNFKFRMVHRDDKDQLTKDISELLGDITSRLLLEKHFSQLVGQKVFFSTICCSSHLTADHELTLEEVLPIQRAAVKLQ
;
A
#
# COMPACT_ATOMS: atom_id res chain seq x y z
N MET A 1 -5.69 -11.92 2.74
CA MET A 1 -6.41 -12.66 1.70
C MET A 1 -7.04 -13.87 2.35
N ASP A 2 -8.33 -14.11 2.15
CA ASP A 2 -8.97 -15.31 2.72
C ASP A 2 -8.45 -16.63 2.09
N CYS A 3 -8.67 -17.77 2.76
CA CYS A 3 -8.16 -19.06 2.28
C CYS A 3 -8.72 -19.49 0.92
N LYS A 4 -9.95 -19.09 0.58
CA LYS A 4 -10.58 -19.45 -0.69
C LYS A 4 -9.91 -18.70 -1.84
N THR A 5 -9.70 -17.42 -1.65
CA THR A 5 -9.03 -16.54 -2.60
C THR A 5 -7.55 -16.92 -2.74
N ALA A 6 -6.87 -17.21 -1.63
CA ALA A 6 -5.50 -17.71 -1.65
C ALA A 6 -5.36 -19.01 -2.45
N THR A 7 -6.33 -19.92 -2.33
CA THR A 7 -6.36 -21.16 -3.13
C THR A 7 -6.48 -20.84 -4.62
N LEU A 8 -7.38 -19.93 -4.99
CA LEU A 8 -7.57 -19.52 -6.39
C LEU A 8 -6.33 -18.86 -6.98
N VAL A 9 -5.59 -18.07 -6.19
CA VAL A 9 -4.37 -17.39 -6.65
C VAL A 9 -3.20 -18.39 -6.73
N TYR A 10 -2.89 -19.07 -5.64
CA TYR A 10 -1.62 -19.79 -5.46
C TYR A 10 -1.61 -21.22 -6.00
N GLN A 11 -2.75 -21.75 -6.46
CA GLN A 11 -2.78 -23.02 -7.20
C GLN A 11 -2.68 -22.84 -8.72
N THR A 12 -2.55 -21.60 -9.20
CA THR A 12 -2.27 -21.31 -10.61
C THR A 12 -0.80 -21.02 -10.84
N GLU A 13 -0.32 -21.15 -12.07
CA GLU A 13 1.06 -20.82 -12.42
C GLU A 13 1.31 -19.29 -12.50
N ASN A 14 0.29 -18.51 -12.87
CA ASN A 14 0.41 -17.05 -13.04
C ASN A 14 -0.29 -16.27 -11.91
N HIS A 15 0.39 -16.20 -10.76
CA HIS A 15 -0.14 -15.56 -9.55
C HIS A 15 -0.51 -14.07 -9.74
N LEU A 16 0.33 -13.30 -10.44
CA LEU A 16 0.10 -11.85 -10.61
C LEU A 16 -1.10 -11.56 -11.51
N GLU A 17 -1.23 -12.30 -12.61
CA GLU A 17 -2.41 -12.22 -13.46
C GLU A 17 -3.66 -12.59 -12.68
N LYS A 18 -3.59 -13.64 -11.85
CA LYS A 18 -4.73 -14.06 -11.04
C LYS A 18 -5.12 -13.04 -9.97
N ILE A 19 -4.13 -12.41 -9.32
CA ILE A 19 -4.37 -11.30 -8.39
C ILE A 19 -5.05 -10.14 -9.12
N ARG A 20 -4.56 -9.76 -10.31
CA ARG A 20 -5.16 -8.68 -11.12
C ARG A 20 -6.59 -8.99 -11.56
N GLU A 21 -6.91 -10.24 -11.89
CA GLU A 21 -8.27 -10.66 -12.25
C GLU A 21 -9.24 -10.58 -11.07
N ILE A 22 -8.82 -11.03 -9.89
CA ILE A 22 -9.67 -11.09 -8.70
C ILE A 22 -9.82 -9.70 -8.06
N PHE A 23 -8.76 -8.90 -8.08
CA PHE A 23 -8.71 -7.58 -7.42
C PHE A 23 -8.34 -6.46 -8.42
N PRO A 24 -9.13 -6.24 -9.48
CA PRO A 24 -8.77 -5.31 -10.55
C PRO A 24 -8.68 -3.86 -10.08
N GLU A 25 -9.55 -3.45 -9.15
CA GLU A 25 -9.56 -2.09 -8.61
C GLU A 25 -8.39 -1.85 -7.65
N ALA A 26 -8.09 -2.82 -6.78
CA ALA A 26 -6.93 -2.75 -5.89
C ALA A 26 -5.62 -2.77 -6.68
N TRP A 27 -5.53 -3.59 -7.73
CA TRP A 27 -4.40 -3.58 -8.65
C TRP A 27 -4.17 -2.20 -9.25
N LYS A 28 -5.21 -1.61 -9.86
CA LYS A 28 -5.14 -0.28 -10.46
C LYS A 28 -4.79 0.78 -9.44
N PHE A 29 -5.36 0.70 -8.23
CA PHE A 29 -5.04 1.62 -7.16
C PHE A 29 -3.57 1.56 -6.75
N LEU A 30 -3.01 0.35 -6.55
CA LEU A 30 -1.60 0.16 -6.20
C LEU A 30 -0.66 0.66 -7.32
N GLU A 31 -1.02 0.43 -8.58
CA GLU A 31 -0.31 0.98 -9.73
C GLU A 31 -0.28 2.51 -9.69
N GLU A 32 -1.46 3.14 -9.52
CA GLU A 32 -1.58 4.60 -9.43
C GLU A 32 -0.80 5.18 -8.25
N GLN A 33 -0.84 4.53 -7.08
CA GLN A 33 -0.07 5.00 -5.91
C GLN A 33 1.43 4.84 -6.10
N SER A 34 1.87 3.76 -6.77
CA SER A 34 3.28 3.57 -7.10
C SER A 34 3.79 4.70 -7.99
N PHE A 35 3.08 5.03 -9.07
CA PHE A 35 3.47 6.15 -9.93
C PHE A 35 3.35 7.51 -9.22
N ALA A 36 2.29 7.73 -8.43
CA ALA A 36 2.10 8.96 -7.67
C ALA A 36 3.21 9.19 -6.63
N TYR A 37 3.71 8.12 -6.02
CA TYR A 37 4.86 8.16 -5.11
C TYR A 37 6.14 8.61 -5.84
N ILE A 38 6.48 7.96 -6.96
CA ILE A 38 7.67 8.29 -7.76
C ILE A 38 7.62 9.72 -8.32
N GLN A 39 6.44 10.16 -8.76
CA GLN A 39 6.25 11.51 -9.30
C GLN A 39 6.15 12.60 -8.23
N GLY A 40 6.14 12.23 -6.94
CA GLY A 40 5.94 13.20 -5.86
C GLY A 40 4.60 13.93 -5.94
N LYS A 41 3.54 13.26 -6.41
CA LYS A 41 2.22 13.87 -6.56
C LYS A 41 1.71 14.31 -5.19
N LYS A 42 1.14 15.51 -5.09
CA LYS A 42 0.59 16.00 -3.82
C LYS A 42 -0.66 15.21 -3.42
N ASP A 43 -0.82 15.01 -2.12
CA ASP A 43 -2.02 14.49 -1.49
C ASP A 43 -2.26 15.24 -0.17
N ASN A 44 -3.51 15.59 0.10
CA ASN A 44 -3.85 16.44 1.26
C ASN A 44 -3.64 15.68 2.57
N PHE A 45 -3.98 14.40 2.62
CA PHE A 45 -3.81 13.57 3.80
C PHE A 45 -2.32 13.29 4.03
N ASP A 46 -1.58 12.93 2.98
CA ASP A 46 -0.11 12.80 3.03
C ASP A 46 0.56 14.04 3.61
N SER A 47 0.17 15.22 3.13
CA SER A 47 0.74 16.50 3.56
C SER A 47 0.44 16.76 5.04
N ALA A 48 -0.81 16.58 5.46
CA ALA A 48 -1.21 16.77 6.86
C ALA A 48 -0.50 15.82 7.82
N VAL A 49 -0.24 14.57 7.40
CA VAL A 49 0.54 13.64 8.23
C VAL A 49 2.00 14.07 8.28
N LYS A 50 2.60 14.46 7.16
CA LYS A 50 3.99 14.95 7.15
C LYS A 50 4.18 16.19 8.04
N ASP A 51 3.21 17.10 8.07
CA ASP A 51 3.22 18.26 8.96
C ASP A 51 3.21 17.86 10.45
N LEU A 52 2.53 16.76 10.80
CA LEU A 52 2.49 16.23 12.17
C LEU A 52 3.72 15.40 12.54
N VAL A 53 4.29 14.66 11.59
CA VAL A 53 5.48 13.81 11.80
C VAL A 53 6.76 14.65 11.82
N GLY A 54 6.83 15.71 11.01
CA GLY A 54 8.02 16.52 10.81
C GLY A 54 8.98 15.91 9.79
N GLU A 55 10.23 16.36 9.82
CA GLU A 55 11.28 15.90 8.90
C GLU A 55 11.61 14.41 9.12
N THR A 56 11.64 13.64 8.04
CA THR A 56 12.05 12.24 8.01
C THR A 56 13.27 12.05 7.11
N ASN A 57 14.13 11.10 7.47
CA ASN A 57 15.30 10.73 6.65
C ASN A 57 14.96 9.76 5.50
N PHE A 58 13.68 9.44 5.34
CA PHE A 58 13.16 8.52 4.34
C PHE A 58 11.93 9.10 3.64
N LYS A 59 11.58 8.53 2.49
CA LYS A 59 10.44 8.98 1.69
C LYS A 59 9.26 8.03 1.87
N PHE A 60 8.09 8.61 2.10
CA PHE A 60 6.84 7.89 2.06
C PHE A 60 5.75 8.74 1.40
N ARG A 61 4.72 8.06 0.94
CA ARG A 61 3.43 8.61 0.54
C ARG A 61 2.35 7.90 1.32
N MET A 62 1.37 8.65 1.80
CA MET A 62 0.19 8.07 2.43
C MET A 62 -1.10 8.59 1.80
N VAL A 63 -2.09 7.71 1.73
CA VAL A 63 -3.42 8.03 1.20
C VAL A 63 -4.44 7.47 2.17
N HIS A 64 -5.46 8.25 2.49
CA HIS A 64 -6.57 7.82 3.33
C HIS A 64 -7.81 7.54 2.48
N ARG A 65 -8.52 6.47 2.82
CA ARG A 65 -9.78 6.06 2.18
C ARG A 65 -10.85 5.79 3.24
N ASP A 66 -12.09 5.64 2.82
CA ASP A 66 -13.19 5.19 3.69
C ASP A 66 -12.96 3.72 4.09
N ASP A 67 -13.14 3.38 5.37
CA ASP A 67 -12.96 2.02 5.90
C ASP A 67 -14.08 1.05 5.49
N LYS A 68 -15.21 1.58 5.02
CA LYS A 68 -16.36 0.80 4.56
C LYS A 68 -16.28 0.45 3.08
N ASP A 69 -15.42 1.12 2.32
CA ASP A 69 -15.21 0.88 0.89
C ASP A 69 -14.65 -0.54 0.66
N GLN A 70 -15.19 -1.23 -0.36
CA GLN A 70 -14.72 -2.54 -0.77
C GLN A 70 -13.25 -2.49 -1.19
N LEU A 71 -12.83 -1.43 -1.87
CA LEU A 71 -11.45 -1.27 -2.30
C LEU A 71 -10.47 -1.22 -1.12
N THR A 72 -10.85 -0.59 0.00
CA THR A 72 -10.03 -0.56 1.23
C THR A 72 -9.87 -1.97 1.82
N LYS A 73 -10.94 -2.78 1.80
CA LYS A 73 -10.90 -4.18 2.24
C LYS A 73 -10.02 -5.02 1.34
N ASP A 74 -10.17 -4.88 0.02
CA ASP A 74 -9.40 -5.62 -0.97
C ASP A 74 -7.89 -5.33 -0.86
N ILE A 75 -7.52 -4.04 -0.68
CA ILE A 75 -6.13 -3.65 -0.43
C ILE A 75 -5.61 -4.27 0.86
N SER A 76 -6.40 -4.24 1.93
CA SER A 76 -6.03 -4.84 3.22
C SER A 76 -5.86 -6.35 3.11
N GLU A 77 -6.70 -7.01 2.31
CA GLU A 77 -6.55 -8.43 2.04
C GLU A 77 -5.29 -8.75 1.23
N LEU A 78 -5.01 -7.99 0.18
CA LEU A 78 -3.83 -8.19 -0.65
C LEU A 78 -2.53 -7.93 0.10
N LEU A 79 -2.47 -6.83 0.85
CA LEU A 79 -1.26 -6.42 1.56
C LEU A 79 -1.09 -7.15 2.90
N GLY A 80 -2.19 -7.62 3.50
CA GLY A 80 -2.15 -8.44 4.71
C GLY A 80 -1.67 -9.88 4.46
N ASP A 81 -1.76 -10.39 3.23
CA ASP A 81 -1.10 -11.63 2.84
C ASP A 81 0.35 -11.34 2.39
N ILE A 82 1.32 -11.86 3.14
CA ILE A 82 2.74 -11.57 2.92
C ILE A 82 3.22 -11.97 1.52
N THR A 83 2.75 -13.10 1.00
CA THR A 83 3.17 -13.60 -0.33
C THR A 83 2.68 -12.68 -1.44
N SER A 84 1.40 -12.29 -1.39
CA SER A 84 0.77 -11.35 -2.31
C SER A 84 1.48 -10.01 -2.26
N ARG A 85 1.70 -9.46 -1.06
CA ARG A 85 2.42 -8.20 -0.88
C ARG A 85 3.80 -8.23 -1.53
N LEU A 86 4.61 -9.26 -1.26
CA LEU A 86 5.96 -9.38 -1.83
C LEU A 86 5.94 -9.52 -3.36
N LEU A 87 4.97 -10.24 -3.93
CA LEU A 87 4.78 -10.33 -5.39
C LEU A 87 4.44 -8.97 -5.99
N LEU A 88 3.53 -8.22 -5.36
CA LEU A 88 3.10 -6.90 -5.80
C LEU A 88 4.22 -5.87 -5.68
N GLU A 89 4.94 -5.84 -4.55
CA GLU A 89 6.11 -4.96 -4.35
C GLU A 89 7.17 -5.21 -5.40
N LYS A 90 7.50 -6.49 -5.68
CA LYS A 90 8.44 -6.86 -6.75
C LYS A 90 7.95 -6.38 -8.11
N HIS A 91 6.69 -6.65 -8.45
CA HIS A 91 6.10 -6.27 -9.73
C HIS A 91 6.10 -4.76 -9.94
N PHE A 92 5.51 -4.01 -9.00
CA PHE A 92 5.38 -2.56 -9.12
C PHE A 92 6.72 -1.85 -9.01
N SER A 93 7.68 -2.38 -8.24
CA SER A 93 9.05 -1.86 -8.23
C SER A 93 9.72 -1.93 -9.61
N GLN A 94 9.49 -3.03 -10.33
CA GLN A 94 9.99 -3.18 -11.70
C GLN A 94 9.24 -2.26 -12.67
N LEU A 95 7.92 -2.16 -12.53
CA LEU A 95 7.07 -1.32 -13.39
C LEU A 95 7.46 0.17 -13.32
N VAL A 96 7.71 0.68 -12.12
CA VAL A 96 8.04 2.11 -11.91
C VAL A 96 9.55 2.39 -11.94
N GLY A 97 10.39 1.36 -12.07
CA GLY A 97 11.85 1.47 -12.14
C GLY A 97 12.55 1.84 -10.83
N GLN A 98 11.84 1.78 -9.69
CA GLN A 98 12.38 2.08 -8.36
C GLN A 98 11.71 1.19 -7.33
N LYS A 99 12.42 0.82 -6.26
CA LYS A 99 11.85 0.05 -5.16
C LYS A 99 10.66 0.79 -4.53
N VAL A 100 9.55 0.08 -4.41
CA VAL A 100 8.36 0.51 -3.68
C VAL A 100 7.93 -0.59 -2.72
N PHE A 101 7.59 -0.18 -1.50
CA PHE A 101 7.10 -1.05 -0.44
C PHE A 101 5.71 -0.59 -0.06
N PHE A 102 4.83 -1.54 0.24
CA PHE A 102 3.44 -1.24 0.56
C PHE A 102 3.13 -1.67 1.98
N SER A 103 2.42 -0.82 2.71
CA SER A 103 1.87 -1.16 4.01
C SER A 103 0.46 -0.60 4.15
N THR A 104 -0.31 -1.19 5.04
CA THR A 104 -1.51 -0.57 5.58
C THR A 104 -1.16 0.04 6.94
N ILE A 105 -1.60 1.28 7.14
CA ILE A 105 -1.48 2.01 8.41
C ILE A 105 -2.89 2.46 8.76
N CYS A 106 -3.28 2.31 10.03
CA CYS A 106 -4.69 2.39 10.46
C CYS A 106 -5.65 1.50 9.63
N CYS A 107 -6.95 1.57 9.88
CA CYS A 107 -7.93 0.72 9.17
C CYS A 107 -8.16 1.10 7.70
N SER A 108 -7.69 2.28 7.28
CA SER A 108 -8.12 2.87 6.00
C SER A 108 -7.04 3.64 5.25
N SER A 109 -5.78 3.59 5.71
CA SER A 109 -4.70 4.29 5.02
C SER A 109 -3.72 3.32 4.37
N HIS A 110 -3.33 3.67 3.14
CA HIS A 110 -2.30 2.99 2.38
C HIS A 110 -1.00 3.79 2.46
N LEU A 111 0.09 3.11 2.79
CA LEU A 111 1.43 3.67 2.79
C LEU A 111 2.27 3.05 1.67
N THR A 112 2.96 3.91 0.92
CA THR A 112 4.02 3.54 -0.02
C THR A 112 5.34 4.15 0.44
N ALA A 113 6.43 3.38 0.47
CA ALA A 113 7.76 3.85 0.86
C ALA A 113 8.88 3.33 -0.07
N ASP A 114 10.08 3.89 0.05
CA ASP A 114 11.28 3.43 -0.67
C ASP A 114 11.97 2.20 -0.06
N HIS A 115 11.58 1.82 1.16
CA HIS A 115 12.10 0.66 1.87
C HIS A 115 11.05 0.09 2.85
N GLU A 116 11.33 -1.11 3.38
CA GLU A 116 10.54 -1.68 4.48
C GLU A 116 10.79 -0.86 5.75
N LEU A 117 9.74 -0.18 6.22
CA LEU A 117 9.83 0.71 7.38
C LEU A 117 10.04 -0.06 8.67
N THR A 118 10.88 0.50 9.54
CA THR A 118 11.05 0.03 10.92
C THR A 118 9.89 0.48 11.82
N LEU A 119 9.83 -0.07 13.04
CA LEU A 119 8.84 0.35 14.02
C LEU A 119 8.99 1.83 14.39
N GLU A 120 10.24 2.28 14.52
CA GLU A 120 10.61 3.66 14.86
C GLU A 120 10.14 4.65 13.79
N GLU A 121 10.16 4.24 12.52
CA GLU A 121 9.71 5.04 11.39
C GLU A 121 8.19 5.02 11.22
N VAL A 122 7.56 3.85 11.40
CA VAL A 122 6.12 3.69 11.17
C VAL A 122 5.26 4.21 12.33
N LEU A 123 5.73 4.14 13.57
CA LEU A 123 4.94 4.51 14.74
C LEU A 123 4.54 6.00 14.78
N PRO A 124 5.44 6.97 14.48
CA PRO A 124 5.06 8.37 14.35
C PRO A 124 4.02 8.60 13.26
N ILE A 125 4.16 7.92 12.11
CA ILE A 125 3.22 8.00 10.98
C ILE A 125 1.84 7.49 11.41
N GLN A 126 1.77 6.33 12.08
CA GLN A 126 0.53 5.76 12.60
C GLN A 126 -0.15 6.71 13.60
N ARG A 127 0.60 7.33 14.52
CA ARG A 127 0.06 8.30 15.49
C ARG A 127 -0.51 9.54 14.80
N ALA A 128 0.20 10.07 13.80
CA ALA A 128 -0.26 11.21 13.02
C ALA A 128 -1.53 10.89 12.23
N ALA A 129 -1.55 9.75 11.54
CA ALA A 129 -2.70 9.29 10.75
C ALA A 129 -3.96 9.12 11.62
N VAL A 130 -3.84 8.49 12.80
CA VAL A 130 -4.97 8.31 13.73
C VAL A 130 -5.50 9.64 14.26
N LYS A 131 -4.63 10.63 14.49
CA LYS A 131 -5.04 11.95 15.00
C LYS A 131 -5.88 12.76 14.00
N LEU A 132 -5.76 12.46 12.71
CA LEU A 132 -6.46 13.16 11.63
C LEU A 132 -7.80 12.52 11.25
N GLN A 133 -8.19 11.43 11.91
CA GLN A 133 -9.52 10.79 11.79
C GLN A 133 -10.48 11.36 12.83
#